data_AF-A0A316H4P6-F1
#
_entry.id   AF-A0A316H4P6-F1
#
_cell.length_a   1.000
_cell.length_b   1.000
_cell.length_c   1.000
_cell.angle_alpha   90.00
_cell.angle_beta   90.00
_cell.angle_gamma   90.00
#
_symmetry.space_group_name_H-M   'P 1'
#
loop_
_entity.id
_entity.type
_entity.pdbx_description
1 polymer ?
#
loop_
_entity_poly.entity_id
_entity_poly.type
_entity_poly.pdbx_seq_one_letter_code
_entity_poly.pdbx_strand_id
1 'polypeptide(L)'
;MAHAIEDERRHEEAQAHIRATIMNEFCEVMRKTGLPPMVVMRLAAQAVGSVYRETADAHSGPGACACGWCPRQESDVDMLCSALLAACGRRSSRNLHLMPIAGTA
;
A
#
# COMPACT_ATOMS: atom_id res chain seq x y z
N MET A 1 -0.59 -27.31 0.08
CA MET A 1 0.49 -26.64 0.86
C MET A 1 1.44 -25.86 -0.04
N ALA A 2 2.05 -26.44 -1.07
CA ALA A 2 2.97 -25.70 -1.97
C ALA A 2 2.34 -24.46 -2.65
N HIS A 3 1.11 -24.57 -3.16
CA HIS A 3 0.40 -23.46 -3.82
C HIS A 3 0.11 -22.27 -2.89
N ALA A 4 -0.19 -22.53 -1.61
CA ALA A 4 -0.45 -21.48 -0.62
C ALA A 4 0.82 -20.70 -0.25
N ILE A 5 1.97 -21.38 -0.20
CA ILE A 5 3.27 -20.76 0.06
C ILE A 5 3.71 -19.89 -1.13
N GLU A 6 3.45 -20.33 -2.35
CA GLU A 6 3.73 -19.55 -3.57
C GLU A 6 2.88 -18.28 -3.66
N ASP A 7 1.60 -18.36 -3.30
CA ASP A 7 0.70 -17.20 -3.28
C ASP A 7 1.09 -16.22 -2.17
N GLU A 8 1.47 -16.70 -0.98
CA GLU A 8 1.95 -15.84 0.09
C GLU A 8 3.24 -15.10 -0.30
N ARG A 9 4.21 -15.80 -0.90
CA ARG A 9 5.43 -15.18 -1.44
C ARG A 9 5.11 -14.11 -2.50
N ARG A 10 4.19 -14.38 -3.42
CA ARG A 10 3.77 -13.40 -4.44
C ARG A 10 3.14 -12.17 -3.81
N HIS A 11 2.30 -12.34 -2.79
CA HIS A 11 1.71 -11.23 -2.05
C HIS A 11 2.76 -10.39 -1.33
N GLU A 12 3.74 -11.03 -0.68
CA GLU A 12 4.84 -10.33 -0.01
C GLU A 12 5.70 -9.54 -0.99
N GLU A 13 6.06 -10.14 -2.14
CA GLU A 13 6.82 -9.48 -3.20
C GLU A 13 6.07 -8.28 -3.78
N ALA A 14 4.77 -8.44 -4.06
CA ALA A 14 3.93 -7.34 -4.53
C ALA A 14 3.83 -6.22 -3.48
N GLN A 15 3.63 -6.57 -2.21
CA GLN A 15 3.56 -5.60 -1.11
C GLN A 15 4.88 -4.84 -0.94
N ALA A 16 6.02 -5.53 -1.00
CA ALA A 16 7.35 -4.92 -0.90
C ALA A 16 7.61 -3.96 -2.06
N HIS A 17 7.26 -4.38 -3.29
CA HIS A 17 7.38 -3.56 -4.49
C HIS A 17 6.53 -2.29 -4.39
N ILE A 18 5.23 -2.43 -4.05
CA ILE A 18 4.31 -1.30 -3.87
C ILE A 18 4.85 -0.31 -2.82
N ARG A 19 5.32 -0.82 -1.67
CA ARG A 19 5.89 0.03 -0.60
C ARG A 19 7.12 0.80 -1.08
N ALA A 20 8.03 0.16 -1.80
CA ALA A 20 9.24 0.81 -2.32
C ALA A 20 8.89 1.91 -3.32
N THR A 21 7.98 1.63 -4.26
CA THR A 21 7.50 2.60 -5.25
C THR A 21 6.83 3.81 -4.59
N ILE A 22 5.92 3.57 -3.63
CA ILE A 22 5.26 4.65 -2.88
C ILE A 22 6.27 5.51 -2.12
N MET A 23 7.24 4.90 -1.44
CA MET A 23 8.24 5.64 -0.67
C MET A 23 9.12 6.52 -1.56
N ASN A 24 9.53 6.00 -2.72
CA ASN A 24 10.34 6.74 -3.68
C ASN A 24 9.58 7.96 -4.21
N GLU A 25 8.34 7.78 -4.64
CA GLU A 25 7.54 8.88 -5.18
C GLU A 25 7.17 9.90 -4.08
N PHE A 26 6.86 9.43 -2.88
CA PHE A 26 6.59 10.28 -1.73
C PHE A 26 7.78 11.20 -1.41
N CYS A 27 8.98 10.64 -1.33
CA CYS A 27 10.23 11.40 -1.13
C CYS A 27 10.49 12.39 -2.27
N GLU A 28 10.26 11.96 -3.51
CA GLU A 28 10.48 12.78 -4.69
C GLU A 28 9.52 13.98 -4.75
N VAL A 29 8.24 13.77 -4.42
CA VAL A 29 7.24 14.85 -4.35
C VAL A 29 7.61 15.85 -3.25
N MET A 30 7.95 15.39 -2.04
CA MET A 30 8.41 16.28 -0.97
C MET A 30 9.62 17.11 -1.40
N ARG A 31 10.61 16.46 -2.03
CA ARG A 31 11.83 17.13 -2.52
C ARG A 31 11.53 18.18 -3.58
N LYS A 32 10.63 17.89 -4.53
CA LYS A 32 10.27 18.81 -5.62
C LYS A 32 9.41 19.98 -5.17
N THR A 33 8.50 19.75 -4.24
CA THR A 33 7.46 20.73 -3.86
C THR A 33 7.77 21.48 -2.57
N GLY A 34 8.65 20.95 -1.70
CA GLY A 34 8.87 21.46 -0.35
C GLY A 34 7.70 21.23 0.61
N LEU A 35 6.68 20.46 0.21
CA LEU A 35 5.50 20.20 1.05
C LEU A 35 5.84 19.29 2.24
N PRO A 36 5.23 19.52 3.42
CA PRO A 36 5.46 18.69 4.59
C PRO A 36 4.84 17.28 4.41
N PRO A 37 5.36 16.27 5.13
CA PRO A 37 4.96 14.87 4.94
C PRO A 37 3.45 14.63 4.98
N MET A 38 2.72 15.25 5.92
CA MET A 38 1.27 15.06 6.06
C MET A 38 0.46 15.68 4.92
N VAL A 39 0.97 16.71 4.25
CA VAL A 39 0.31 17.26 3.06
C VAL A 39 0.47 16.28 1.89
N VAL A 40 1.67 15.75 1.69
CA VAL A 40 1.91 14.74 0.65
C VAL A 40 1.13 13.44 0.93
N MET A 41 1.01 13.01 2.18
CA MET A 41 0.19 11.85 2.56
C MET A 41 -1.29 12.06 2.20
N ARG A 42 -1.83 13.26 2.43
CA ARG A 42 -3.21 13.61 2.05
C ARG A 42 -3.39 13.55 0.53
N LEU A 43 -2.44 14.09 -0.23
CA LEU A 43 -2.46 14.03 -1.70
C LEU A 43 -2.38 12.59 -2.21
N ALA A 44 -1.52 11.75 -1.61
CA ALA A 44 -1.43 10.34 -1.93
C ALA A 44 -2.77 9.61 -1.66
N ALA A 45 -3.42 9.87 -0.53
CA ALA A 45 -4.73 9.30 -0.22
C ALA A 45 -5.81 9.73 -1.23
N GLN A 46 -5.81 10.99 -1.66
CA GLN A 46 -6.70 11.49 -2.72
C GLN A 46 -6.45 10.80 -4.06
N ALA A 47 -5.18 10.61 -4.43
CA ALA A 47 -4.80 9.90 -5.64
C ALA A 47 -5.28 8.43 -5.62
N VAL A 48 -5.07 7.72 -4.51
CA VAL A 48 -5.59 6.36 -4.31
C VAL A 48 -7.12 6.33 -4.47
N GLY A 49 -7.84 7.30 -3.90
CA GLY A 49 -9.28 7.41 -4.07
C GLY A 49 -9.72 7.64 -5.53
N SER A 50 -8.97 8.43 -6.31
CA SER A 50 -9.26 8.61 -7.74
C SER A 50 -9.06 7.31 -8.52
N VAL A 51 -7.93 6.63 -8.31
CA VAL A 51 -7.62 5.35 -8.94
C VAL A 51 -8.68 4.30 -8.59
N TYR A 52 -9.11 4.24 -7.33
CA TYR A 52 -10.20 3.37 -6.90
C TYR A 52 -11.48 3.64 -7.71
N ARG A 53 -11.91 4.91 -7.80
CA ARG A 53 -13.12 5.28 -8.53
C ARG A 53 -13.02 4.89 -10.01
N GLU A 54 -11.91 5.24 -10.66
CA GLU A 54 -11.66 4.88 -12.07
C GLU A 54 -11.71 3.36 -12.29
N THR A 55 -11.14 2.59 -11.36
CA THR A 55 -11.17 1.12 -11.41
C THR A 55 -12.60 0.61 -11.20
N ALA A 56 -13.34 1.15 -10.23
CA ALA A 56 -14.73 0.76 -9.95
C ALA A 56 -15.67 1.07 -11.13
N ASP A 57 -15.47 2.21 -11.80
CA ASP A 57 -16.22 2.61 -12.97
C ASP A 57 -16.01 1.63 -14.13
N ALA A 58 -14.79 1.13 -14.33
CA ALA A 58 -14.49 0.10 -15.33
C ALA A 58 -15.18 -1.26 -15.06
N HIS A 59 -15.70 -1.47 -13.85
CA HIS A 59 -16.44 -2.66 -13.44
C HIS A 59 -17.95 -2.40 -13.35
N SER A 60 -18.40 -1.22 -13.77
CA SER A 60 -19.80 -0.80 -13.75
C SER A 60 -20.30 -0.52 -15.17
N GLY A 61 -21.56 -0.86 -15.44
CA GLY A 61 -22.23 -0.53 -16.69
C GLY A 61 -21.98 -1.49 -17.86
N PRO A 62 -22.46 -1.12 -19.07
CA PRO A 62 -22.33 -1.96 -20.27
C PRO A 62 -20.87 -2.16 -20.67
N GLY A 63 -20.43 -3.41 -20.79
CA GLY A 63 -19.03 -3.73 -21.10
C GLY A 63 -18.10 -3.76 -19.88
N ALA A 64 -18.66 -3.85 -18.67
CA ALA A 64 -17.89 -4.03 -17.44
C ALA A 64 -16.90 -5.21 -17.54
N CYS A 65 -15.74 -5.04 -16.91
CA CYS A 65 -14.73 -6.10 -16.83
C CYS A 65 -15.32 -7.39 -16.24
N ALA A 66 -15.03 -8.53 -16.88
CA ALA A 66 -15.54 -9.85 -16.48
C ALA A 66 -14.71 -10.53 -15.37
N CYS A 67 -13.82 -9.81 -14.69
CA CYS A 67 -12.92 -10.39 -13.68
C CYS A 67 -13.64 -10.81 -12.37
N GLY A 68 -14.92 -10.43 -12.20
CA GLY A 68 -15.76 -10.83 -11.07
C GLY A 68 -15.66 -9.93 -9.84
N TRP A 69 -14.80 -8.91 -9.85
CA TRP A 69 -14.78 -7.89 -8.79
C TRP A 69 -16.01 -6.99 -8.89
N CYS A 70 -16.76 -6.87 -7.79
CA CYS A 70 -17.96 -6.04 -7.68
C CYS A 70 -17.69 -4.91 -6.67
N PRO A 71 -17.39 -3.69 -7.11
CA PRO A 71 -17.00 -2.60 -6.23
C PRO A 71 -18.14 -2.21 -5.30
N ARG A 72 -17.81 -2.01 -4.02
CA ARG A 72 -18.74 -1.59 -2.97
C ARG A 72 -18.06 -0.49 -2.16
N GLN A 73 -18.26 0.75 -2.59
CA GLN A 73 -17.50 1.91 -2.11
C GLN A 73 -17.34 1.99 -0.59
N GLU A 74 -18.42 1.81 0.15
CA GLU A 74 -18.38 1.88 1.62
C GLU A 74 -17.49 0.78 2.22
N SER A 75 -17.75 -0.49 1.88
CA SER A 75 -16.96 -1.61 2.41
C SER A 75 -15.52 -1.63 1.92
N ASP A 76 -15.27 -1.18 0.69
CA ASP A 76 -13.94 -1.12 0.12
C ASP A 76 -13.10 -0.04 0.81
N VAL A 77 -13.67 1.15 1.06
CA VAL A 77 -13.00 2.22 1.80
C VAL A 77 -12.73 1.80 3.24
N ASP A 78 -13.68 1.13 3.91
CA ASP A 78 -13.47 0.61 5.26
C ASP A 78 -12.35 -0.44 5.31
N MET A 79 -12.27 -1.30 4.29
CA MET A 79 -11.17 -2.27 4.14
C MET A 79 -9.82 -1.56 3.99
N LEU A 80 -9.74 -0.52 3.17
CA LEU A 80 -8.52 0.28 2.99
C LEU A 80 -8.10 0.98 4.29
N CYS A 81 -9.06 1.59 5.01
CA CYS A 81 -8.81 2.21 6.31
C CYS A 81 -8.30 1.20 7.34
N SER A 82 -8.91 0.00 7.37
CA SER A 82 -8.50 -1.08 8.26
C SER A 82 -7.08 -1.58 7.93
N ALA A 83 -6.76 -1.74 6.64
CA ALA A 83 -5.42 -2.12 6.20
C ALA A 83 -4.35 -1.08 6.58
N LEU A 84 -4.68 0.21 6.46
CA LEU A 84 -3.82 1.31 6.88
C LEU A 84 -3.56 1.27 8.39
N LEU A 85 -4.62 1.16 9.20
CA LEU A 85 -4.51 1.06 10.66
C LEU A 85 -3.67 -0.16 11.08
N ALA A 86 -3.88 -1.31 10.44
CA ALA A 86 -3.10 -2.52 10.69
C ALA A 86 -1.61 -2.33 10.33
N ALA A 87 -1.31 -1.62 9.22
CA ALA A 87 0.06 -1.30 8.84
C ALA A 87 0.74 -0.37 9.86
N CYS A 88 0.03 0.62 10.41
CA CYS A 88 0.55 1.50 11.47
C CYS A 88 0.78 0.76 12.79
N GLY A 89 -0.04 -0.24 13.11
CA GLY A 89 0.09 -1.06 14.32
C GLY A 89 1.21 -2.09 14.28
N ARG A 90 1.71 -2.44 13.09
CA ARG A 90 2.84 -3.37 12.93
C ARG A 90 4.12 -2.73 13.46
N ARG A 91 4.50 -3.08 14.70
CA ARG A 91 5.83 -2.75 15.24
C ARG A 91 6.89 -3.42 14.37
N SER A 92 7.87 -2.64 13.90
CA SER A 92 9.06 -3.19 13.26
C SER A 92 9.72 -4.18 14.21
N SER A 93 9.76 -5.46 13.85
CA SER A 93 10.37 -6.52 14.65
C SER A 93 11.90 -6.42 14.75
N ARG A 94 12.52 -5.42 14.11
CA ARG A 94 13.94 -5.11 14.31
C ARG A 94 14.09 -4.16 15.48
N ASN A 95 14.01 -4.74 16.68
CA ASN A 95 14.53 -4.08 17.86
C ASN A 95 16.05 -3.99 17.69
N LEU A 96 16.56 -2.81 17.30
CA LEU A 96 17.99 -2.57 17.05
C LEU A 96 18.85 -2.89 18.29
N HIS A 97 18.26 -2.86 19.48
CA HIS A 97 18.90 -3.29 20.73
C HIS A 97 19.22 -4.79 20.79
N LEU A 98 18.60 -5.61 19.94
CA LEU A 98 18.83 -7.07 19.88
C LEU A 98 19.80 -7.47 18.76
N MET A 99 20.30 -6.51 17.97
CA MET A 99 21.26 -6.82 16.93
C MET A 99 22.67 -6.90 17.53
N PRO A 100 23.39 -8.04 17.36
CA PRO A 100 24.76 -8.15 17.82
C PRO A 100 25.65 -7.12 17.09
N ILE A 101 26.50 -6.43 17.84
CA ILE A 101 27.46 -5.47 17.29
C ILE A 101 28.44 -6.23 16.39
N ALA A 102 28.43 -5.93 15.09
CA ALA A 102 29.25 -6.61 14.09
C ALA A 102 30.67 -6.03 13.92
N GLY A 103 31.09 -5.13 14.82
CA GLY A 103 32.42 -4.51 14.79
C GLY A 103 33.33 -5.08 15.87
N THR A 104 34.48 -5.63 15.48
CA THR A 104 35.64 -5.82 16.35
C THR A 104 36.66 -4.73 16.03
N ALA A 105 36.97 -3.88 17.03
CA ALA A 105 38.00 -2.86 16.95
C ALA A 105 39.41 -3.46 17.08
#